data_AF-A0A8H3D608-F1
#
_entry.id   AF-A0A8H3D608-F1
#
_cell.length_a   1.000
_cell.length_b   1.000
_cell.length_c   1.000
_cell.angle_alpha   90.00
_cell.angle_beta   90.00
_cell.angle_gamma   90.00
#
_symmetry.space_group_name_H-M   'P 1'
#
loop_
_entity.id
_entity.type
_entity.pdbx_description
1 polymer ?
#
loop_
_entity_poly.entity_id
_entity_poly.type
_entity_poly.pdbx_seq_one_letter_code
_entity_poly.pdbx_strand_id
1 'polypeptide(L)'
;MKPIMSLASGVRRLLTDCEVLPLGRGIVRIRTLARLLPIDSSWSKFFTSQSGYIYWRHVRIIYQAARQNFSSIPVTRYAPGPMVNICNQILGRQDHLALVPGSGLSDRDRLKLQRFLTRVRFVINDITGQGRGGRKVKVCKKITAHSASSLRFTNKDGIEMSVSQYFSLLGITLSHPEWTCVETTSGAAYPIELCYVIPGQLMRKQIPLDLMSASMNFMQKAPQERLNSIVASHSILNHDTSEYMRSFGMTVDPSPQKCLARMLKTPLLDYGEDSTHRPENGAWNFKGRKVHTPVEIPSWAVVFYDRGARVGDVTREIVNLLVSEATRMGIRMDLNPPILFPSAQSLEVAQHLQSAGQRAVQRYCTPPTLLVIVLPQNSADLYQAVKHFGDVTRGVATQCLKGSLARGASEQYWANVCLKINAKLGGINTKLNVFDSPSWIFDPSCPVMIIASHVMHPAPGAHGRPSFVGVVGSLDSSAVRYTALNIAQDSRVTMIRDLEDIIYELVGRHAWWKVNREKQAKSFPERIIYYHSGVSDGQFPQVLSIHLPAIQGIPPMRPCDLV
;
A
#
# COMPACT_ATOMS: atom_id res chain seq x y z
N MET A 1 7.46 -9.37 40.64
CA MET A 1 6.08 -9.13 40.16
C MET A 1 5.39 -7.96 40.85
N LYS A 2 5.35 -7.87 42.19
CA LYS A 2 4.72 -6.74 42.92
C LYS A 2 5.20 -5.33 42.52
N PRO A 3 6.50 -5.07 42.26
CA PRO A 3 6.97 -3.74 41.84
C PRO A 3 6.51 -3.35 40.42
N ILE A 4 6.47 -4.33 39.50
CA ILE A 4 6.05 -4.15 38.10
C ILE A 4 4.54 -3.90 38.00
N MET A 5 3.74 -4.58 38.84
CA MET A 5 2.30 -4.34 38.96
C MET A 5 1.99 -2.96 39.56
N SER A 6 2.78 -2.52 40.55
CA SER A 6 2.70 -1.16 41.12
C SER A 6 3.01 -0.09 40.08
N LEU A 7 4.11 -0.23 39.33
CA LEU A 7 4.45 0.66 38.20
C LEU A 7 3.35 0.68 37.15
N ALA A 8 2.78 -0.50 36.85
CA ALA A 8 1.72 -0.62 35.86
C ALA A 8 0.41 0.06 36.27
N SER A 9 0.07 0.01 37.56
CA SER A 9 -1.09 0.69 38.13
C SER A 9 -0.94 2.22 38.12
N GLY A 10 0.27 2.74 38.33
CA GLY A 10 0.58 4.16 38.26
C GLY A 10 0.39 4.73 36.85
N VAL A 11 1.01 4.11 35.85
CA VAL A 11 0.89 4.55 34.45
C VAL A 11 -0.56 4.45 33.92
N ARG A 12 -1.36 3.50 34.42
CA ARG A 12 -2.79 3.33 34.07
C ARG A 12 -3.67 4.51 34.51
N ARG A 13 -3.32 5.21 35.59
CA ARG A 13 -4.09 6.38 36.09
C ARG A 13 -3.68 7.71 35.42
N LEU A 14 -2.47 7.80 34.89
CA LEU A 14 -1.90 8.96 34.18
C LEU A 14 -2.48 9.16 32.77
N LEU A 15 -3.02 8.09 32.20
CA LEU A 15 -3.42 8.00 30.80
C LEU A 15 -4.84 7.42 30.77
N THR A 16 -5.82 8.27 30.50
CA THR A 16 -7.27 8.00 30.70
C THR A 16 -7.86 6.82 29.94
N ASP A 17 -7.07 6.08 29.16
CA ASP A 17 -7.46 4.85 28.49
C ASP A 17 -6.25 3.91 28.42
N CYS A 18 -6.13 2.98 29.37
CA CYS A 18 -5.04 2.01 29.45
C CYS A 18 -5.54 0.59 29.74
N GLU A 19 -5.23 -0.31 28.81
CA GLU A 19 -5.42 -1.75 28.92
C GLU A 19 -4.12 -2.40 29.40
N VAL A 20 -4.20 -3.24 30.45
CA VAL A 20 -3.06 -3.95 31.04
C VAL A 20 -3.17 -5.42 30.66
N LEU A 21 -2.22 -5.93 29.87
CA LEU A 21 -2.17 -7.33 29.46
C LEU A 21 -0.89 -7.99 30.01
N PRO A 22 -1.00 -9.06 30.83
CA PRO A 22 0.14 -9.86 31.24
C PRO A 22 0.56 -10.78 30.08
N LEU A 23 1.81 -10.66 29.60
CA LEU A 23 2.34 -11.46 28.48
C LEU A 23 3.30 -12.58 28.92
N GLY A 24 3.34 -12.90 30.22
CA GLY A 24 4.28 -13.87 30.79
C GLY A 24 5.71 -13.33 30.95
N ARG A 25 6.54 -13.99 31.77
CA ARG A 25 7.95 -13.65 32.10
C ARG A 25 8.20 -12.19 32.50
N GLY A 26 7.33 -11.62 33.34
CA GLY A 26 7.55 -10.29 33.95
C GLY A 26 7.32 -9.10 33.01
N ILE A 27 6.76 -9.32 31.82
CA ILE A 27 6.43 -8.26 30.86
C ILE A 27 4.98 -7.83 31.08
N VAL A 28 4.77 -6.56 31.44
CA VAL A 28 3.46 -5.94 31.57
C VAL A 28 3.33 -4.85 30.51
N ARG A 29 2.29 -4.95 29.67
CA ARG A 29 1.98 -3.94 28.65
C ARG A 29 1.02 -2.91 29.23
N ILE A 30 1.28 -1.63 28.99
CA ILE A 30 0.39 -0.53 29.36
C ILE A 30 0.11 0.26 28.09
N ARG A 31 -1.12 0.14 27.59
CA ARG A 31 -1.52 0.71 26.31
C ARG A 31 -1.97 2.15 26.48
N THR A 32 -1.09 3.12 26.28
CA THR A 32 -1.51 4.53 26.15
C THR A 32 -2.22 4.75 24.81
N LEU A 33 -3.43 5.31 24.81
CA LEU A 33 -4.02 5.85 23.57
C LEU A 33 -3.06 6.90 22.97
N ALA A 34 -2.68 6.70 21.71
CA ALA A 34 -1.84 7.61 20.97
C ALA A 34 -2.46 9.02 20.94
N ARG A 35 -1.91 9.95 21.72
CA ARG A 35 -2.31 11.35 21.67
C ARG A 35 -1.47 12.05 20.62
N LEU A 36 -2.12 12.41 19.52
CA LEU A 36 -1.56 13.28 18.49
C LEU A 36 -1.37 14.67 19.10
N LEU A 37 -0.14 15.04 19.46
CA LEU A 37 0.13 16.43 19.82
C LEU A 37 0.59 17.19 18.56
N PRO A 38 -0.20 18.17 18.08
CA PRO A 38 0.25 19.10 17.05
C PRO A 38 1.21 20.10 17.70
N ILE A 39 2.52 19.97 17.50
CA ILE A 39 3.46 20.90 18.14
C ILE A 39 4.66 21.28 17.26
N ASP A 40 4.46 21.33 15.94
CA ASP A 40 5.47 21.93 15.06
C ASP A 40 4.89 23.19 14.42
N SER A 41 5.66 24.28 14.44
CA SER A 41 5.35 25.54 13.75
C SER A 41 5.74 25.49 12.26
N SER A 42 6.47 24.45 11.83
CA SER A 42 6.90 24.26 10.44
C SER A 42 5.91 23.42 9.61
N TRP A 43 4.81 24.06 9.16
CA TRP A 43 3.87 23.45 8.19
C TRP A 43 4.20 23.92 6.78
N SER A 44 4.50 22.97 5.89
CA SER A 44 4.57 23.27 4.46
C SER A 44 3.16 23.27 3.88
N LYS A 45 2.73 24.43 3.35
CA LYS A 45 1.46 24.55 2.63
C LYS A 45 1.60 23.89 1.26
N PHE A 46 0.75 22.89 0.99
CA PHE A 46 0.66 22.21 -0.30
C PHE A 46 -0.75 22.40 -0.85
N PHE A 47 -0.96 23.42 -1.69
CA PHE A 47 -2.24 23.74 -2.35
C PHE A 47 -3.47 23.56 -1.45
N THR A 48 -4.14 22.40 -1.49
CA THR A 48 -5.37 22.04 -0.75
C THR A 48 -5.15 21.40 0.62
N SER A 49 -3.89 21.21 1.01
CA SER A 49 -3.46 20.45 2.18
C SER A 49 -2.26 21.09 2.89
N GLN A 50 -2.03 20.68 4.13
CA GLN A 50 -0.84 21.04 4.90
C GLN A 50 -0.18 19.77 5.39
N SER A 51 1.12 19.62 5.13
CA SER A 51 1.91 18.50 5.65
C SER A 51 2.78 18.97 6.79
N GLY A 52 2.91 18.13 7.82
CA GLY A 52 3.74 18.39 8.99
C GLY A 52 3.81 17.15 9.87
N TYR A 53 4.49 17.26 11.00
CA TYR A 53 4.74 16.11 11.87
C TYR A 53 3.78 16.10 13.05
N ILE A 54 3.37 14.89 13.41
CA ILE A 54 2.77 14.55 14.70
C ILE A 54 3.73 13.60 15.40
N TYR A 55 3.65 13.53 16.73
CA TYR A 55 4.51 12.63 17.49
C TYR A 55 3.73 11.43 18.01
N TRP A 56 4.22 10.24 17.72
CA TRP A 56 3.74 8.98 18.27
C TRP A 56 4.55 8.57 19.49
N ARG A 57 3.86 8.04 20.49
CA ARG A 57 4.42 7.72 21.79
C ARG A 57 3.87 6.39 22.26
N HIS A 58 4.74 5.56 22.81
CA HIS A 58 4.34 4.29 23.41
C HIS A 58 5.35 3.87 24.48
N VAL A 59 4.88 3.54 25.68
CA VAL A 59 5.74 3.01 26.74
C VAL A 59 5.81 1.49 26.63
N ARG A 60 7.02 0.93 26.64
CA ARG A 60 7.28 -0.51 26.68
C ARG A 60 8.11 -0.85 27.92
N ILE A 61 7.77 -1.92 28.62
CA ILE A 61 8.63 -2.47 29.67
C ILE A 61 9.57 -3.47 29.00
N ILE A 62 10.87 -3.21 29.08
CA ILE A 62 11.90 -4.07 28.49
C ILE A 62 12.88 -4.42 29.62
N TYR A 63 13.02 -5.73 29.89
CA TYR A 63 13.74 -6.27 31.05
C TYR A 63 13.25 -5.65 32.36
N GLN A 64 14.02 -4.73 32.94
CA GLN A 64 13.78 -4.11 34.24
C GLN A 64 13.49 -2.60 34.17
N ALA A 65 13.33 -2.03 32.98
CA ALA A 65 13.10 -0.60 32.82
C ALA A 65 11.90 -0.31 31.90
N ALA A 66 11.13 0.73 32.24
CA ALA A 66 10.16 1.33 31.35
C ALA A 66 10.91 2.19 30.32
N ARG A 67 10.62 1.97 29.03
CA ARG A 67 11.20 2.69 27.91
C ARG A 67 10.10 3.41 27.16
N GLN A 68 10.27 4.71 26.92
CA GLN A 68 9.38 5.47 26.07
C GLN A 68 9.89 5.38 24.63
N ASN A 69 9.11 4.76 23.76
CA ASN A 69 9.31 4.85 22.32
C ASN A 69 8.64 6.13 21.81
N PHE A 70 9.39 6.91 21.05
CA PHE A 70 8.96 8.19 20.51
C PHE A 70 9.39 8.30 19.05
N SER A 71 8.45 8.71 18.19
CA SER A 71 8.71 8.82 16.75
C SER A 71 7.92 9.97 16.15
N SER A 72 8.51 10.66 15.18
CA SER A 72 7.80 11.63 14.34
C SER A 72 7.12 10.92 13.17
N ILE A 73 5.82 11.18 13.02
CA ILE A 73 5.00 10.66 11.93
C ILE A 73 4.57 11.84 11.06
N PRO A 74 4.89 11.83 9.75
CA PRO A 74 4.35 12.83 8.85
C PRO A 74 2.86 12.59 8.65
N VAL A 75 2.08 13.66 8.66
CA VAL A 75 0.66 13.64 8.36
C VAL A 75 0.27 14.78 7.46
N THR A 76 -0.76 14.53 6.68
CA THR A 76 -1.41 15.52 5.84
C THR A 76 -2.73 15.94 6.46
N ARG A 77 -2.99 17.25 6.46
CA ARG A 77 -4.23 17.88 6.93
C ARG A 77 -4.88 18.63 5.79
N TYR A 78 -6.19 18.82 5.87
CA TYR A 78 -6.89 19.75 4.99
C TYR A 78 -6.41 21.17 5.26
N ALA A 79 -6.13 21.94 4.22
CA ALA A 79 -5.82 23.35 4.37
C ALA A 79 -7.08 24.08 4.91
N PRO A 80 -6.97 24.89 5.98
CA PRO A 80 -8.06 25.76 6.39
C PRO A 80 -8.24 26.89 5.39
N GLY A 81 -9.48 27.35 5.22
CA GLY A 81 -9.77 28.46 4.30
C GLY A 81 -11.18 28.42 3.70
N PRO A 82 -11.52 29.43 2.88
CA PRO A 82 -12.75 29.42 2.10
C PRO A 82 -12.82 28.16 1.23
N MET A 83 -13.96 27.46 1.28
CA MET A 83 -14.13 26.20 0.57
C MET A 83 -14.05 26.39 -0.95
N VAL A 84 -14.47 27.55 -1.46
CA VAL A 84 -14.33 27.97 -2.87
C VAL A 84 -12.88 27.85 -3.34
N ASN A 85 -11.93 28.40 -2.57
CA ASN A 85 -10.51 28.37 -2.94
C ASN A 85 -9.98 26.93 -3.01
N ILE A 86 -10.41 26.08 -2.09
CA ILE A 86 -10.04 24.66 -2.08
C ILE A 86 -10.63 23.95 -3.31
N CYS A 87 -11.89 24.21 -3.65
CA CYS A 87 -12.51 23.63 -4.84
C CYS A 87 -11.78 24.07 -6.13
N ASN A 88 -11.52 25.36 -6.28
CA ASN A 88 -10.80 25.92 -7.44
C ASN A 88 -9.42 25.26 -7.61
N GLN A 89 -8.70 25.06 -6.51
CA GLN A 89 -7.42 24.35 -6.52
C GLN A 89 -7.56 22.87 -6.93
N ILE A 90 -8.59 22.16 -6.47
CA ILE A 90 -8.83 20.75 -6.88
C ILE A 90 -9.17 20.65 -8.37
N LEU A 91 -9.91 21.63 -8.90
CA LEU A 91 -10.27 21.70 -10.31
C LEU A 91 -9.11 22.19 -11.19
N GLY A 92 -8.14 22.89 -10.60
CA GLY A 92 -7.05 23.55 -11.34
C GLY A 92 -7.56 24.74 -12.16
N ARG A 93 -8.65 25.37 -11.72
CA ARG A 93 -9.35 26.46 -12.42
C ARG A 93 -9.74 27.54 -11.41
N GLN A 94 -9.67 28.81 -11.83
CA GLN A 94 -10.07 29.96 -11.01
C GLN A 94 -11.16 30.81 -11.68
N ASP A 95 -11.77 30.31 -12.75
CA ASP A 95 -12.86 31.03 -13.42
C ASP A 95 -14.15 31.01 -12.57
N HIS A 96 -14.97 32.05 -12.75
CA HIS A 96 -16.23 32.25 -12.04
C HIS A 96 -17.30 31.19 -12.37
N LEU A 97 -17.13 30.45 -13.48
CA LEU A 97 -18.05 29.39 -13.90
C LEU A 97 -17.69 28.04 -13.28
N ALA A 98 -16.49 27.87 -12.71
CA ALA A 98 -15.94 26.58 -12.29
C ALA A 98 -16.82 25.82 -11.27
N LEU A 99 -17.65 26.54 -10.50
CA LEU A 99 -18.55 25.97 -9.49
C LEU A 99 -20.03 26.03 -9.90
N VAL A 100 -20.34 26.44 -11.12
CA VAL A 100 -21.70 26.53 -11.68
C VAL A 100 -22.09 25.18 -12.29
N PRO A 101 -23.09 24.47 -11.74
CA PRO A 101 -23.52 23.18 -12.29
C PRO A 101 -23.98 23.29 -13.75
N GLY A 102 -23.52 22.37 -14.60
CA GLY A 102 -23.92 22.31 -16.01
C GLY A 102 -23.18 23.27 -16.95
N SER A 103 -22.53 24.31 -16.42
CA SER A 103 -21.65 25.19 -17.19
C SER A 103 -20.17 24.84 -16.96
N GLY A 104 -19.56 25.34 -15.88
CA GLY A 104 -18.15 25.04 -15.57
C GLY A 104 -17.94 23.84 -14.65
N LEU A 105 -18.97 23.41 -13.90
CA LEU A 105 -18.94 22.24 -13.02
C LEU A 105 -19.65 21.05 -13.67
N SER A 106 -18.87 20.18 -14.33
CA SER A 106 -19.36 18.90 -14.85
C SER A 106 -19.70 17.92 -13.73
N ASP A 107 -20.52 16.90 -14.00
CA ASP A 107 -20.80 15.85 -13.01
C ASP A 107 -19.55 15.09 -12.56
N ARG A 108 -18.59 14.90 -13.47
CA ARG A 108 -17.30 14.29 -13.17
C ARG A 108 -16.52 15.15 -12.16
N ASP A 109 -16.48 16.46 -12.37
CA ASP A 109 -15.77 17.41 -11.51
C ASP A 109 -16.47 17.57 -10.16
N ARG A 110 -17.81 17.63 -10.16
CA ARG A 110 -18.63 17.61 -8.94
C ARG A 110 -18.36 16.37 -8.09
N LEU A 111 -18.32 15.19 -8.71
CA LEU A 111 -17.99 13.94 -8.02
C LEU A 111 -16.52 13.92 -7.54
N LYS A 112 -15.59 14.54 -8.28
CA LYS A 112 -14.20 14.73 -7.84
C LYS A 112 -14.12 15.59 -6.57
N LEU A 113 -14.80 16.74 -6.56
CA LEU A 113 -14.89 17.61 -5.38
C LEU A 113 -15.54 16.91 -4.19
N GLN A 114 -16.67 16.23 -4.42
CA GLN A 114 -17.36 15.46 -3.39
C GLN A 114 -16.45 14.38 -2.79
N ARG A 115 -15.76 13.59 -3.62
CA ARG A 115 -14.81 12.57 -3.16
C ARG A 115 -13.74 13.17 -2.25
N PHE A 116 -13.28 14.39 -2.50
CA PHE A 116 -12.31 15.08 -1.65
C PHE A 116 -12.93 15.62 -0.35
N LEU A 117 -14.06 16.34 -0.46
CA LEU A 117 -14.67 17.12 0.62
C LEU A 117 -15.63 16.34 1.54
N THR A 118 -16.14 15.16 1.15
CA THR A 118 -17.02 14.37 2.04
C THR A 118 -16.32 14.07 3.38
N ARG A 119 -17.02 14.29 4.49
CA ARG A 119 -16.54 14.25 5.89
C ARG A 119 -15.61 15.39 6.33
N VAL A 120 -15.29 16.35 5.46
CA VAL A 120 -14.58 17.57 5.87
C VAL A 120 -15.52 18.43 6.70
N ARG A 121 -15.00 18.93 7.82
CA ARG A 121 -15.73 19.83 8.71
C ARG A 121 -15.55 21.27 8.27
N PHE A 122 -16.62 22.04 8.35
CA PHE A 122 -16.63 23.45 7.97
C PHE A 122 -17.55 24.25 8.88
N VAL A 123 -17.36 25.56 8.89
CA VAL A 123 -18.26 26.54 9.51
C VAL A 123 -18.81 27.45 8.42
N ILE A 124 -19.86 28.20 8.76
CA ILE A 124 -20.39 29.24 7.88
C ILE A 124 -19.81 30.54 8.39
N ASN A 125 -19.04 31.24 7.55
CA ASN A 125 -18.56 32.57 7.92
C ASN A 125 -19.74 33.53 7.91
N ASP A 126 -20.06 34.06 9.08
CA ASP A 126 -21.11 35.05 9.26
C ASP A 126 -20.55 36.41 8.82
N ILE A 127 -20.99 36.92 7.68
CA ILE A 127 -20.55 38.24 7.17
C ILE A 127 -21.13 39.37 8.04
N THR A 128 -22.16 39.11 8.85
CA THR A 128 -22.96 40.16 9.52
C THR A 128 -22.74 40.29 11.03
N GLY A 129 -21.88 39.48 11.66
CA GLY A 129 -21.50 39.66 13.07
C GLY A 129 -22.65 39.59 14.11
N GLN A 130 -23.87 39.25 13.69
CA GLN A 130 -25.05 39.18 14.56
C GLN A 130 -25.78 37.87 14.37
N GLY A 131 -25.43 36.85 15.16
CA GLY A 131 -26.25 35.64 15.23
C GLY A 131 -25.55 34.45 15.87
N ARG A 132 -26.13 33.93 16.95
CA ARG A 132 -25.67 32.78 17.77
C ARG A 132 -25.54 31.43 17.01
N GLY A 133 -25.59 31.41 15.66
CA GLY A 133 -25.52 30.22 14.80
C GLY A 133 -24.18 29.97 14.08
N GLY A 134 -23.30 30.99 13.96
CA GLY A 134 -22.08 30.97 13.13
C GLY A 134 -20.95 30.04 13.57
N ARG A 135 -21.01 29.44 14.77
CA ARG A 135 -19.92 28.58 15.31
C ARG A 135 -20.19 27.08 15.27
N LYS A 136 -21.38 26.63 14.87
CA LYS A 136 -21.67 25.19 14.82
C LYS A 136 -20.93 24.55 13.66
N VAL A 137 -19.99 23.67 14.00
CA VAL A 137 -19.24 22.84 13.07
C VAL A 137 -20.18 21.90 12.33
N LYS A 138 -20.12 21.94 11.01
CA LYS A 138 -20.90 21.11 10.10
C LYS A 138 -19.99 20.11 9.39
N VAL A 139 -20.57 19.02 8.89
CA VAL A 139 -19.84 17.96 8.17
C VAL A 139 -20.37 17.90 6.73
N CYS A 140 -19.49 18.08 5.75
CA CYS A 140 -19.85 17.95 4.34
C CYS A 140 -20.22 16.49 4.02
N LYS A 141 -21.39 16.27 3.43
CA LYS A 141 -21.83 14.96 2.93
C LYS A 141 -21.70 14.93 1.41
N LYS A 142 -22.20 15.96 0.73
CA LYS A 142 -22.38 15.97 -0.72
C LYS A 142 -22.19 17.39 -1.28
N ILE A 143 -21.75 17.47 -2.54
CA ILE A 143 -21.80 18.69 -3.35
C ILE A 143 -23.02 18.60 -4.27
N THR A 144 -23.89 19.61 -4.24
CA THR A 144 -25.20 19.55 -4.90
C THR A 144 -25.08 19.62 -6.42
N ALA A 145 -26.01 18.98 -7.14
CA ALA A 145 -26.09 19.07 -8.59
C ALA A 145 -26.77 20.37 -9.08
N HIS A 146 -27.35 21.12 -8.15
CA HIS A 146 -28.06 22.37 -8.40
C HIS A 146 -27.35 23.54 -7.70
N SER A 147 -27.51 24.74 -8.24
CA SER A 147 -27.01 26.00 -7.69
C SER A 147 -27.82 26.43 -6.46
N ALA A 148 -27.32 27.39 -5.68
CA ALA A 148 -28.11 27.99 -4.60
C ALA A 148 -29.41 28.64 -5.11
N SER A 149 -29.41 29.18 -6.33
CA SER A 149 -30.59 29.78 -6.98
C SER A 149 -31.66 28.77 -7.41
N SER A 150 -31.27 27.56 -7.79
CA SER A 150 -32.19 26.53 -8.30
C SER A 150 -32.53 25.45 -7.27
N LEU A 151 -31.69 25.23 -6.27
CA LEU A 151 -31.93 24.24 -5.23
C LEU A 151 -33.05 24.72 -4.29
N ARG A 152 -34.19 24.01 -4.32
CA ARG A 152 -35.38 24.32 -3.50
C ARG A 152 -35.49 23.43 -2.28
N PHE A 153 -36.10 23.98 -1.23
CA PHE A 153 -36.47 23.26 -0.02
C PHE A 153 -37.68 23.93 0.64
N THR A 154 -38.37 23.19 1.50
CA THR A 154 -39.48 23.70 2.31
C THR A 154 -38.94 24.21 3.64
N ASN A 155 -39.21 25.48 3.96
CA ASN A 155 -38.81 26.07 5.23
C ASN A 155 -39.71 25.58 6.38
N LYS A 156 -39.44 26.02 7.62
CA LYS A 156 -40.23 25.62 8.80
C LYS A 156 -41.70 26.06 8.75
N ASP A 157 -41.99 27.08 7.97
CA ASP A 157 -43.33 27.67 7.81
C ASP A 157 -44.10 27.03 6.65
N GLY A 158 -43.57 25.96 6.04
CA GLY A 158 -44.20 25.25 4.93
C GLY A 158 -44.03 25.92 3.56
N ILE A 159 -43.25 27.00 3.48
CA ILE A 159 -43.02 27.76 2.24
C ILE A 159 -41.86 27.12 1.46
N GLU A 160 -42.12 26.77 0.20
CA GLU A 160 -41.09 26.33 -0.73
C GLU A 160 -40.30 27.55 -1.25
N MET A 161 -38.99 27.51 -1.10
CA MET A 161 -38.09 28.57 -1.55
C MET A 161 -36.73 28.01 -1.96
N SER A 162 -35.97 28.77 -2.74
CA SER A 162 -34.58 28.40 -3.05
C SER A 162 -33.65 28.67 -1.88
N VAL A 163 -32.49 28.01 -1.87
CA VAL A 163 -31.43 28.30 -0.90
C VAL A 163 -31.01 29.76 -0.97
N SER A 164 -30.86 30.34 -2.15
CA SER A 164 -30.50 31.77 -2.29
C SER A 164 -31.56 32.69 -1.69
N GLN A 165 -32.85 32.43 -1.96
CA GLN A 165 -33.96 33.22 -1.40
C GLN A 165 -33.99 33.16 0.12
N TYR A 166 -33.78 31.97 0.70
CA TYR A 166 -33.73 31.81 2.15
C TYR A 166 -32.61 32.63 2.79
N PHE A 167 -31.39 32.60 2.21
CA PHE A 167 -30.28 33.40 2.75
C PHE A 167 -30.52 34.91 2.57
N SER A 168 -31.19 35.34 1.49
CA SER A 168 -31.62 36.74 1.34
C SER A 168 -32.62 37.17 2.41
N LEU A 169 -33.57 36.31 2.81
CA LEU A 169 -34.48 36.57 3.93
C LEU A 169 -33.75 36.69 5.28
N LEU A 170 -32.60 36.03 5.42
CA LEU A 170 -31.72 36.17 6.59
C LEU A 170 -30.80 37.40 6.52
N GLY A 171 -30.96 38.27 5.51
CA GLY A 171 -30.14 39.46 5.32
C GLY A 171 -28.75 39.17 4.74
N ILE A 172 -28.55 38.01 4.12
CA ILE A 172 -27.28 37.61 3.50
C ILE A 172 -27.44 37.60 1.98
N THR A 173 -26.83 38.59 1.30
CA THR A 173 -26.78 38.66 -0.16
C THR A 173 -25.60 37.84 -0.68
N LEU A 174 -25.88 36.77 -1.42
CA LEU A 174 -24.87 35.96 -2.09
C LEU A 174 -24.35 36.71 -3.32
N SER A 175 -23.04 36.78 -3.49
CA SER A 175 -22.45 37.34 -4.71
C SER A 175 -22.54 36.36 -5.88
N HIS A 176 -22.56 35.06 -5.58
CA HIS A 176 -22.60 33.98 -6.57
C HIS A 176 -23.71 32.96 -6.29
N PRO A 177 -25.00 33.35 -6.41
CA PRO A 177 -26.13 32.45 -6.22
C PRO A 177 -26.16 31.29 -7.24
N GLU A 178 -25.46 31.42 -8.37
CA GLU A 178 -25.27 30.39 -9.40
C GLU A 178 -24.34 29.25 -9.00
N TRP A 179 -23.55 29.39 -7.93
CA TRP A 179 -22.65 28.34 -7.47
C TRP A 179 -23.38 27.19 -6.76
N THR A 180 -22.76 26.01 -6.80
CA THR A 180 -23.21 24.82 -6.08
C THR A 180 -23.29 25.04 -4.55
N CYS A 181 -24.04 24.18 -3.87
CA CYS A 181 -24.16 24.14 -2.42
C CYS A 181 -23.43 22.93 -1.82
N VAL A 182 -23.12 23.03 -0.53
CA VAL A 182 -22.62 21.96 0.32
C VAL A 182 -23.77 21.41 1.15
N GLU A 183 -24.12 20.16 0.93
CA GLU A 183 -25.13 19.46 1.72
C GLU A 183 -24.49 18.73 2.90
N THR A 184 -25.12 18.85 4.06
CA THR A 184 -24.67 18.23 5.32
C THR A 184 -25.36 16.88 5.58
N THR A 185 -24.92 16.16 6.61
CA THR A 185 -25.53 14.87 6.98
C THR A 185 -26.99 14.97 7.41
N SER A 186 -27.43 16.13 7.90
CA SER A 186 -28.83 16.41 8.24
C SER A 186 -29.68 16.79 7.04
N GLY A 187 -29.13 16.81 5.83
CA GLY A 187 -29.82 17.24 4.61
C GLY A 187 -29.88 18.75 4.39
N ALA A 188 -29.35 19.55 5.32
CA ALA A 188 -29.29 21.01 5.16
C ALA A 188 -28.22 21.39 4.12
N ALA A 189 -28.58 22.26 3.19
CA ALA A 189 -27.72 22.79 2.14
C ALA A 189 -27.26 24.21 2.47
N TYR A 190 -25.97 24.48 2.22
CA TYR A 190 -25.34 25.78 2.44
C TYR A 190 -24.65 26.26 1.17
N PRO A 191 -24.81 27.53 0.76
CA PRO A 191 -24.04 28.09 -0.36
C PRO A 191 -22.55 27.90 -0.14
N ILE A 192 -21.83 27.38 -1.15
CA ILE A 192 -20.40 27.07 -1.01
C ILE A 192 -19.57 28.34 -0.74
N GLU A 193 -20.06 29.49 -1.21
CA GLU A 193 -19.51 30.83 -0.98
C GLU A 193 -19.32 31.14 0.51
N LEU A 194 -20.22 30.68 1.37
CA LEU A 194 -20.19 30.97 2.81
C LEU A 194 -19.42 29.93 3.63
N CYS A 195 -18.96 28.85 3.00
CA CYS A 195 -18.37 27.70 3.69
C CYS A 195 -16.87 27.89 3.94
N TYR A 196 -16.41 27.72 5.19
CA TYR A 196 -15.01 27.80 5.58
C TYR A 196 -14.52 26.51 6.24
N VAL A 197 -13.48 25.88 5.68
CA VAL A 197 -12.89 24.64 6.22
C VAL A 197 -12.08 24.96 7.48
N ILE A 198 -12.40 24.28 8.58
CA ILE A 198 -11.74 24.51 9.88
C ILE A 198 -10.33 23.88 9.92
N PRO A 199 -9.37 24.46 10.67
CA PRO A 199 -8.01 23.93 10.77
C PRO A 199 -7.90 22.60 11.53
N GLY A 200 -6.75 21.94 11.39
CA GLY A 200 -6.38 20.77 12.21
C GLY A 200 -7.00 19.43 11.80
N GLN A 201 -7.65 19.36 10.64
CA GLN A 201 -8.34 18.15 10.19
C GLN A 201 -7.41 17.22 9.42
N LEU A 202 -7.16 16.01 9.93
CA LEU A 202 -6.36 15.01 9.24
C LEU A 202 -7.05 14.51 7.96
N MET A 203 -6.28 14.41 6.88
CA MET A 203 -6.69 13.73 5.67
C MET A 203 -6.53 12.22 5.84
N ARG A 204 -7.64 11.52 6.06
CA ARG A 204 -7.68 10.05 6.19
C ARG A 204 -7.94 9.32 4.88
N LYS A 205 -8.11 10.07 3.79
CA LYS A 205 -8.30 9.55 2.43
C LYS A 205 -6.95 9.37 1.75
N GLN A 206 -6.93 8.59 0.67
CA GLN A 206 -5.75 8.44 -0.17
C GLN A 206 -5.31 9.82 -0.68
N ILE A 207 -4.00 10.08 -0.59
CA ILE A 207 -3.40 11.29 -1.13
C ILE A 207 -3.57 11.25 -2.67
N PRO A 208 -4.07 12.31 -3.30
CA PRO A 208 -4.17 12.40 -4.75
C PRO A 208 -2.82 12.08 -5.44
N LEU A 209 -2.86 11.38 -6.57
CA LEU A 209 -1.65 10.88 -7.27
C LEU A 209 -0.69 12.01 -7.65
N ASP A 210 -1.22 13.17 -7.99
CA ASP A 210 -0.51 14.41 -8.32
C ASP A 210 0.25 15.01 -7.12
N LEU A 211 -0.20 14.75 -5.90
CA LEU A 211 0.43 15.22 -4.66
C LEU A 211 1.32 14.17 -3.99
N MET A 212 1.33 12.93 -4.49
CA MET A 212 2.08 11.83 -3.86
C MET A 212 3.59 12.07 -3.89
N SER A 213 4.16 12.58 -4.98
CA SER A 213 5.61 12.83 -5.09
C SER A 213 6.07 13.92 -4.12
N ALA A 214 5.39 15.06 -4.10
CA ALA A 214 5.66 16.16 -3.18
C ALA A 214 5.50 15.72 -1.71
N SER A 215 4.45 14.95 -1.41
CA SER A 215 4.25 14.37 -0.08
C SER A 215 5.37 13.41 0.29
N MET A 216 5.78 12.52 -0.62
CA MET A 216 6.89 11.58 -0.36
C MET A 216 8.20 12.31 -0.11
N ASN A 217 8.53 13.33 -0.90
CA ASN A 217 9.74 14.13 -0.71
C ASN A 217 9.75 14.81 0.66
N PHE A 218 8.61 15.34 1.11
CA PHE A 218 8.49 15.91 2.47
C PHE A 218 8.65 14.86 3.58
N MET A 219 8.22 13.62 3.34
CA MET A 219 8.30 12.53 4.34
C MET A 219 9.71 11.94 4.48
N GLN A 220 10.55 12.10 3.46
CA GLN A 220 11.91 11.59 3.45
C GLN A 220 12.83 12.49 4.30
N LYS A 221 13.47 11.89 5.30
CA LYS A 221 14.51 12.52 6.14
C LYS A 221 15.63 11.52 6.34
N ALA A 222 16.88 11.97 6.31
CA ALA A 222 18.01 11.12 6.62
C ALA A 222 17.91 10.62 8.08
N PRO A 223 18.44 9.43 8.42
CA PRO A 223 18.34 8.88 9.78
C PRO A 223 18.84 9.85 10.87
N GLN A 224 19.95 10.54 10.62
CA GLN A 224 20.53 11.50 11.56
C GLN A 224 19.62 12.73 11.75
N GLU A 225 19.09 13.29 10.66
CA GLU A 225 18.16 14.43 10.72
C GLU A 225 16.87 14.06 11.45
N ARG A 226 16.36 12.84 11.23
CA ARG A 226 15.18 12.32 11.93
C ARG A 226 15.45 12.15 13.42
N LEU A 227 16.62 11.62 13.79
CA LEU A 227 17.04 11.49 15.19
C LEU A 227 17.16 12.86 15.86
N ASN A 228 17.83 13.82 15.22
CA ASN A 228 17.97 15.19 15.73
C ASN A 228 16.59 15.84 15.93
N SER A 229 15.67 15.67 14.98
CA SER A 229 14.29 16.16 15.10
C SER A 229 13.56 15.52 16.28
N ILE A 230 13.70 14.20 16.49
CA ILE A 230 13.10 13.49 17.63
C ILE A 230 13.65 14.01 18.96
N VAL A 231 14.97 14.17 19.07
CA VAL A 231 15.62 14.69 20.29
C VAL A 231 15.20 16.13 20.56
N ALA A 232 15.23 17.00 19.55
CA ALA A 232 14.78 18.39 19.69
C ALA A 232 13.30 18.49 20.11
N SER A 233 12.48 17.48 19.78
CA SER A 233 11.08 17.47 20.17
C SER A 233 10.86 17.31 21.67
N HIS A 234 11.82 16.77 22.43
CA HIS A 234 11.66 16.59 23.87
C HIS A 234 11.38 17.91 24.61
N SER A 235 12.03 19.00 24.21
CA SER A 235 11.77 20.34 24.79
C SER A 235 10.34 20.80 24.56
N ILE A 236 9.74 20.38 23.44
CA ILE A 236 8.37 20.71 23.07
C ILE A 236 7.35 19.89 23.87
N LEU A 237 7.73 18.69 24.33
CA LEU A 237 6.84 17.81 25.09
C LEU A 237 6.62 18.26 26.53
N ASN A 238 7.53 19.07 27.08
CA ASN A 238 7.39 19.66 28.40
C ASN A 238 7.12 18.62 29.50
N HIS A 239 7.79 17.46 29.42
CA HIS A 239 7.61 16.35 30.37
C HIS A 239 7.91 16.78 31.81
N ASP A 240 8.95 17.59 32.02
CA ASP A 240 9.39 18.06 33.33
C ASP A 240 8.44 19.08 33.97
N THR A 241 7.62 19.74 33.16
CA THR A 241 6.59 20.68 33.61
C THR A 241 5.20 20.06 33.73
N SER A 242 5.05 18.77 33.40
CA SER A 242 3.79 18.05 33.52
C SER A 242 3.46 17.71 34.98
N GLU A 243 2.37 18.30 35.50
CA GLU A 243 1.83 17.98 36.83
C GLU A 243 1.50 16.49 37.00
N TYR A 244 1.05 15.84 35.92
CA TYR A 244 0.79 14.40 35.91
C TYR A 244 2.08 13.57 36.02
N MET A 245 3.18 13.95 35.36
CA MET A 245 4.43 13.19 35.49
C MET A 245 4.99 13.29 36.92
N ARG A 246 4.93 14.48 37.51
CA ARG A 246 5.39 14.74 38.88
C ARG A 246 4.57 14.01 39.93
N SER A 247 3.24 14.01 39.82
CA SER A 247 2.35 13.35 40.78
C SER A 247 2.56 11.83 40.85
N PHE A 248 3.09 11.22 39.79
CA PHE A 248 3.45 9.79 39.77
C PHE A 248 4.94 9.53 39.99
N GLY A 249 5.74 10.57 40.29
CA GLY A 249 7.18 10.45 40.53
C GLY A 249 7.96 9.93 39.31
N MET A 250 7.47 10.21 38.09
CA MET A 250 8.08 9.74 36.86
C MET A 250 8.93 10.85 36.21
N THR A 251 10.11 10.48 35.75
CA THR A 251 10.99 11.32 34.92
C THR A 251 11.32 10.59 33.62
N VAL A 252 11.64 11.35 32.57
CA VAL A 252 12.00 10.80 31.25
C VAL A 252 13.39 11.29 30.90
N ASP A 253 14.33 10.38 30.69
CA ASP A 253 15.63 10.71 30.14
C ASP A 253 15.46 11.19 28.68
N PRO A 254 15.88 12.42 28.32
CA PRO A 254 15.77 12.93 26.96
C PRO A 254 16.78 12.29 26.00
N SER A 255 17.76 11.56 26.51
CA SER A 255 18.82 10.94 25.72
C SER A 255 18.33 9.66 25.04
N PRO A 256 18.51 9.52 23.71
CA PRO A 256 18.22 8.25 23.03
C PRO A 256 19.04 7.12 23.63
N GLN A 257 18.38 6.00 23.93
CA GLN A 257 19.05 4.84 24.49
C GLN A 257 19.99 4.21 23.46
N LYS A 258 21.27 4.04 23.84
CA LYS A 258 22.27 3.30 23.07
C LYS A 258 22.07 1.80 23.25
N CYS A 259 22.28 1.03 22.18
CA CYS A 259 22.26 -0.43 22.23
C CYS A 259 23.44 -1.00 21.43
N LEU A 260 23.91 -2.17 21.84
CA LEU A 260 24.87 -2.94 21.07
C LEU A 260 24.15 -3.63 19.92
N ALA A 261 24.66 -3.45 18.70
CA ALA A 261 24.16 -4.10 17.50
C ALA A 261 25.22 -5.07 16.95
N ARG A 262 24.76 -6.10 16.22
CA ARG A 262 25.63 -7.02 15.51
C ARG A 262 25.39 -6.88 14.01
N MET A 263 26.47 -6.78 13.25
CA MET A 263 26.41 -6.86 11.79
C MET A 263 26.55 -8.33 11.40
N LEU A 264 25.51 -8.90 10.78
CA LEU A 264 25.56 -10.28 10.30
C LEU A 264 26.43 -10.35 9.04
N LYS A 265 27.13 -11.47 8.86
CA LYS A 265 27.90 -11.74 7.63
C LYS A 265 26.94 -11.75 6.44
N THR A 266 27.21 -10.94 5.42
CA THR A 266 26.43 -10.94 4.18
C THR A 266 26.63 -12.27 3.46
N PRO A 267 25.58 -13.00 3.04
CA PRO A 267 25.75 -14.29 2.38
C PRO A 267 26.31 -14.16 0.96
N LEU A 268 26.99 -15.21 0.47
CA LEU A 268 27.42 -15.34 -0.91
C LEU A 268 26.25 -15.79 -1.81
N LEU A 269 26.12 -15.19 -2.99
CA LEU A 269 25.10 -15.51 -3.99
C LEU A 269 25.73 -16.23 -5.18
N ASP A 270 25.08 -17.31 -5.64
CA ASP A 270 25.42 -18.02 -6.87
C ASP A 270 24.58 -17.50 -8.04
N TYR A 271 25.24 -17.22 -9.15
CA TYR A 271 24.67 -16.79 -10.44
C TYR A 271 24.77 -17.93 -11.46
N GLY A 272 24.50 -17.63 -12.74
CA GLY A 272 24.80 -18.56 -13.83
C GLY A 272 26.30 -18.67 -14.08
N GLU A 273 26.69 -19.72 -14.82
CA GLU A 273 28.08 -19.96 -15.26
C GLU A 273 29.08 -20.01 -14.09
N ASP A 274 28.66 -20.62 -12.97
CA ASP A 274 29.47 -20.81 -11.75
C ASP A 274 30.04 -19.52 -11.14
N SER A 275 29.49 -18.35 -11.52
CA SER A 275 29.92 -17.06 -10.97
C SER A 275 29.25 -16.84 -9.61
N THR A 276 30.00 -16.29 -8.65
CA THR A 276 29.48 -15.91 -7.34
C THR A 276 29.66 -14.42 -7.08
N HIS A 277 28.88 -13.87 -6.15
CA HIS A 277 29.01 -12.48 -5.71
C HIS A 277 28.56 -12.34 -4.26
N ARG A 278 29.32 -11.59 -3.47
CA ARG A 278 28.93 -11.19 -2.12
C ARG A 278 28.37 -9.77 -2.18
N PRO A 279 27.08 -9.56 -1.86
CA PRO A 279 26.50 -8.23 -1.85
C PRO A 279 27.21 -7.26 -0.90
N GLU A 280 27.13 -5.98 -1.22
CA GLU A 280 27.71 -4.90 -0.43
C GLU A 280 26.59 -3.96 0.00
N ASN A 281 26.55 -3.60 1.29
CA ASN A 281 25.53 -2.71 1.87
C ASN A 281 24.07 -3.13 1.52
N GLY A 282 23.83 -4.44 1.37
CA GLY A 282 22.52 -4.99 1.02
C GLY A 282 22.13 -4.84 -0.45
N ALA A 283 23.05 -4.49 -1.34
CA ALA A 283 22.79 -4.28 -2.77
C ALA A 283 23.76 -5.09 -3.65
N TRP A 284 23.27 -5.44 -4.85
CA TRP A 284 24.03 -6.07 -5.93
C TRP A 284 23.32 -5.82 -7.26
N ASN A 285 23.97 -6.16 -8.38
CA ASN A 285 23.38 -6.04 -9.72
C ASN A 285 23.77 -7.23 -10.62
N PHE A 286 23.21 -7.26 -11.84
CA PHE A 286 23.45 -8.29 -12.85
C PHE A 286 24.38 -7.82 -13.98
N LYS A 287 25.15 -6.74 -13.77
CA LYS A 287 26.03 -6.22 -14.82
C LYS A 287 27.07 -7.26 -15.18
N GLY A 288 27.07 -7.70 -16.44
CA GLY A 288 27.97 -8.74 -16.95
C GLY A 288 27.74 -10.14 -16.35
N ARG A 289 26.56 -10.41 -15.76
CA ARG A 289 26.24 -11.69 -15.14
C ARG A 289 24.97 -12.29 -15.71
N LYS A 290 24.93 -13.62 -15.80
CA LYS A 290 23.74 -14.38 -16.20
C LYS A 290 22.94 -14.83 -15.00
N VAL A 291 21.65 -15.06 -15.22
CA VAL A 291 20.80 -15.70 -14.21
C VAL A 291 21.24 -17.15 -13.97
N HIS A 292 21.10 -17.64 -12.75
CA HIS A 292 21.49 -19.00 -12.36
C HIS A 292 20.84 -20.08 -13.23
N THR A 293 19.54 -19.99 -13.46
CA THR A 293 18.80 -20.89 -14.34
C THR A 293 17.95 -20.05 -15.29
N PRO A 294 18.43 -19.83 -16.52
CA PRO A 294 17.67 -19.08 -17.51
C PRO A 294 16.50 -19.89 -18.07
N VAL A 295 15.47 -19.18 -18.52
CA VAL A 295 14.34 -19.74 -19.26
C VAL A 295 14.51 -19.57 -20.76
N GLU A 296 13.83 -20.44 -21.52
CA GLU A 296 13.62 -20.27 -22.95
C GLU A 296 12.16 -19.84 -23.21
N ILE A 297 11.99 -18.88 -24.12
CA ILE A 297 10.69 -18.28 -24.44
C ILE A 297 10.45 -18.51 -25.94
N PRO A 298 9.90 -19.69 -26.31
CA PRO A 298 9.78 -20.09 -27.71
C PRO A 298 8.67 -19.34 -28.46
N SER A 299 7.67 -18.84 -27.74
CA SER A 299 6.52 -18.12 -28.32
C SER A 299 6.09 -16.99 -27.40
N TRP A 300 6.01 -15.77 -27.94
CA TRP A 300 5.61 -14.58 -27.20
C TRP A 300 5.01 -13.51 -28.13
N ALA A 301 4.32 -12.53 -27.56
CA ALA A 301 3.80 -11.39 -28.33
C ALA A 301 3.84 -10.09 -27.51
N VAL A 302 3.77 -8.96 -28.23
CA VAL A 302 3.80 -7.62 -27.62
C VAL A 302 2.56 -6.82 -27.98
N VAL A 303 1.96 -6.17 -26.98
CA VAL A 303 0.77 -5.33 -27.15
C VAL A 303 1.04 -3.92 -26.65
N PHE A 304 0.93 -2.92 -27.51
CA PHE A 304 1.18 -1.52 -27.18
C PHE A 304 -0.13 -0.75 -26.99
N TYR A 305 -0.46 -0.44 -25.75
CA TYR A 305 -1.54 0.48 -25.39
C TYR A 305 -1.09 1.95 -25.30
N ASP A 306 0.17 2.19 -24.92
CA ASP A 306 0.75 3.54 -24.88
C ASP A 306 0.93 4.10 -26.30
N ARG A 307 0.24 5.19 -26.63
CA ARG A 307 0.33 5.85 -27.96
C ARG A 307 1.71 6.41 -28.26
N GLY A 308 2.39 6.98 -27.26
CA GLY A 308 3.74 7.51 -27.42
C GLY A 308 4.75 6.42 -27.70
N ALA A 309 4.49 5.18 -27.29
CA ALA A 309 5.35 4.03 -27.57
C ALA A 309 5.05 3.36 -28.94
N ARG A 310 4.07 3.84 -29.72
CA ARG A 310 3.71 3.27 -31.05
C ARG A 310 4.44 3.90 -32.23
N VAL A 311 5.43 4.77 -31.97
CA VAL A 311 6.30 5.29 -33.02
C VAL A 311 7.21 4.15 -33.47
N GLY A 312 7.35 3.93 -34.79
CA GLY A 312 8.01 2.73 -35.33
C GLY A 312 9.42 2.49 -34.78
N ASP A 313 10.22 3.54 -34.64
CA ASP A 313 11.57 3.44 -34.07
C ASP A 313 11.55 3.10 -32.58
N VAL A 314 10.70 3.77 -31.81
CA VAL A 314 10.53 3.52 -30.36
C VAL A 314 10.01 2.12 -30.08
N THR A 315 9.09 1.63 -30.90
CA THR A 315 8.53 0.27 -30.78
C THR A 315 9.65 -0.76 -30.94
N ARG A 316 10.45 -0.62 -32.01
CA ARG A 316 11.58 -1.51 -32.30
C ARG A 316 12.66 -1.41 -31.23
N GLU A 317 12.98 -0.20 -30.77
CA GLU A 317 13.93 0.05 -29.68
C GLU A 317 13.54 -0.73 -28.42
N ILE A 318 12.28 -0.60 -27.96
CA ILE A 318 11.78 -1.29 -26.76
C ILE A 318 11.92 -2.82 -26.87
N VAL A 319 11.56 -3.39 -28.02
CA VAL A 319 11.66 -4.84 -28.26
C VAL A 319 13.13 -5.28 -28.31
N ASN A 320 13.97 -4.55 -29.06
CA ASN A 320 15.38 -4.86 -29.22
C ASN A 320 16.15 -4.77 -27.90
N LEU A 321 15.89 -3.74 -27.09
CA LEU A 321 16.54 -3.59 -25.78
C LEU A 321 16.14 -4.70 -24.82
N LEU A 322 14.86 -5.09 -24.80
CA LEU A 322 14.40 -6.23 -24.00
C LEU A 322 15.09 -7.53 -24.41
N VAL A 323 15.10 -7.84 -25.72
CA VAL A 323 15.68 -9.09 -26.25
C VAL A 323 17.20 -9.12 -26.07
N SER A 324 17.88 -7.99 -26.29
CA SER A 324 19.33 -7.85 -26.09
C SER A 324 19.72 -8.10 -24.63
N GLU A 325 19.01 -7.47 -23.68
CA GLU A 325 19.28 -7.69 -22.26
C GLU A 325 18.93 -9.11 -21.82
N ALA A 326 17.80 -9.66 -22.28
CA ALA A 326 17.41 -11.04 -21.99
C ALA A 326 18.51 -12.01 -22.45
N THR A 327 19.02 -11.83 -23.67
CA THR A 327 20.11 -12.62 -24.24
C THR A 327 21.39 -12.50 -23.40
N ARG A 328 21.76 -11.27 -22.99
CA ARG A 328 22.94 -11.04 -22.14
C ARG A 328 22.83 -11.75 -20.79
N MET A 329 21.62 -11.81 -20.23
CA MET A 329 21.33 -12.51 -18.99
C MET A 329 21.16 -14.03 -19.16
N GLY A 330 21.20 -14.55 -20.40
CA GLY A 330 21.08 -15.97 -20.73
C GLY A 330 19.66 -16.44 -21.06
N ILE A 331 18.66 -15.55 -21.03
CA ILE A 331 17.27 -15.84 -21.37
C ILE A 331 17.10 -15.79 -22.89
N ARG A 332 16.56 -16.87 -23.48
CA ARG A 332 16.39 -16.96 -24.94
C ARG A 332 14.99 -16.51 -25.35
N MET A 333 14.90 -15.54 -26.26
CA MET A 333 13.65 -15.09 -26.87
C MET A 333 13.87 -14.63 -28.31
N ASP A 334 12.88 -14.85 -29.19
CA ASP A 334 12.93 -14.40 -30.58
C ASP A 334 12.90 -12.86 -30.68
N LEU A 335 13.68 -12.28 -31.60
CA LEU A 335 13.79 -10.83 -31.79
C LEU A 335 12.56 -10.22 -32.49
N ASN A 336 11.78 -11.03 -33.22
CA ASN A 336 10.68 -10.56 -34.07
C ASN A 336 9.31 -11.09 -33.64
N PRO A 337 8.83 -10.74 -32.43
CA PRO A 337 7.50 -11.11 -31.96
C PRO A 337 6.40 -10.46 -32.80
N PRO A 338 5.21 -11.07 -32.88
CA PRO A 338 4.02 -10.36 -33.32
C PRO A 338 3.73 -9.17 -32.41
N ILE A 339 3.49 -8.00 -33.03
CA ILE A 339 3.20 -6.74 -32.33
C ILE A 339 1.79 -6.26 -32.69
N LEU A 340 1.02 -5.86 -31.67
CA LEU A 340 -0.34 -5.34 -31.82
C LEU A 340 -0.48 -3.93 -31.24
N PHE A 341 -1.32 -3.11 -31.88
CA PHE A 341 -1.57 -1.71 -31.52
C PHE A 341 -3.07 -1.41 -31.28
N PRO A 342 -3.76 -2.17 -30.41
CA PRO A 342 -5.20 -1.99 -30.18
C PRO A 342 -5.53 -0.63 -29.53
N SER A 343 -6.77 -0.14 -29.60
CA SER A 343 -7.13 1.10 -28.88
C SER A 343 -7.14 0.88 -27.36
N ALA A 344 -6.47 1.75 -26.61
CA ALA A 344 -6.45 1.72 -25.14
C ALA A 344 -7.77 2.17 -24.49
N GLN A 345 -8.71 2.70 -25.29
CA GLN A 345 -10.03 3.11 -24.83
C GLN A 345 -11.09 2.01 -24.95
N SER A 346 -10.75 0.91 -25.62
CA SER A 346 -11.65 -0.22 -25.77
C SER A 346 -11.66 -1.06 -24.49
N LEU A 347 -12.86 -1.40 -24.00
CA LEU A 347 -13.06 -2.31 -22.88
C LEU A 347 -12.73 -3.78 -23.24
N GLU A 348 -12.36 -4.05 -24.49
CA GLU A 348 -12.10 -5.38 -25.05
C GLU A 348 -10.66 -5.89 -24.82
N VAL A 349 -10.07 -5.61 -23.65
CA VAL A 349 -8.68 -5.99 -23.34
C VAL A 349 -8.45 -7.50 -23.53
N ALA A 350 -9.41 -8.33 -23.11
CA ALA A 350 -9.33 -9.78 -23.25
C ALA A 350 -9.26 -10.21 -24.72
N GLN A 351 -10.06 -9.62 -25.61
CA GLN A 351 -10.05 -9.92 -27.03
C GLN A 351 -8.71 -9.53 -27.67
N HIS A 352 -8.18 -8.34 -27.34
CA HIS A 352 -6.88 -7.91 -27.86
C HIS A 352 -5.74 -8.87 -27.48
N LEU A 353 -5.72 -9.33 -26.22
CA LEU A 353 -4.70 -10.27 -25.74
C LEU A 353 -4.89 -11.67 -26.34
N GLN A 354 -6.12 -12.09 -26.59
CA GLN A 354 -6.42 -13.32 -27.32
C GLN A 354 -5.91 -13.24 -28.77
N SER A 355 -6.16 -12.14 -29.47
CA SER A 355 -5.63 -11.90 -30.82
C SER A 355 -4.10 -11.88 -30.84
N ALA A 356 -3.46 -11.31 -29.82
CA ALA A 356 -2.00 -11.37 -29.68
C ALA A 356 -1.50 -12.81 -29.56
N GLY A 357 -2.20 -13.64 -28.77
CA GLY A 357 -1.88 -15.05 -28.67
C GLY A 357 -2.10 -15.84 -29.95
N GLN A 358 -3.17 -15.56 -30.70
CA GLN A 358 -3.41 -16.18 -32.01
C GLN A 358 -2.30 -15.82 -33.01
N ARG A 359 -1.84 -14.56 -33.02
CA ARG A 359 -0.72 -14.13 -33.87
C ARG A 359 0.58 -14.82 -33.47
N ALA A 360 0.82 -15.04 -32.18
CA ALA A 360 1.96 -15.83 -31.71
C ALA A 360 1.87 -17.29 -32.20
N VAL A 361 0.71 -17.92 -32.12
CA VAL A 361 0.50 -19.29 -32.65
C VAL A 361 0.76 -19.34 -34.16
N GLN A 362 0.26 -18.36 -34.92
CA GLN A 362 0.50 -18.29 -36.38
C GLN A 362 2.00 -18.14 -36.72
N ARG A 363 2.77 -17.45 -35.86
CA ARG A 363 4.20 -17.19 -36.07
C ARG A 363 5.10 -18.33 -35.62
N TYR A 364 4.78 -18.95 -34.48
CA TYR A 364 5.64 -19.90 -33.75
C TYR A 364 5.08 -21.32 -33.70
N CYS A 365 3.92 -21.57 -34.29
CA CYS A 365 3.19 -22.85 -34.26
C CYS A 365 2.86 -23.36 -32.85
N THR A 366 3.00 -22.51 -31.82
CA THR A 366 2.79 -22.86 -30.41
C THR A 366 2.17 -21.68 -29.65
N PRO A 367 1.31 -21.93 -28.65
CA PRO A 367 0.76 -20.88 -27.80
C PRO A 367 1.86 -20.08 -27.08
N PRO A 368 1.67 -18.77 -26.87
CA PRO A 368 2.68 -17.96 -26.19
C PRO A 368 2.81 -18.35 -24.72
N THR A 369 4.05 -18.41 -24.23
CA THR A 369 4.32 -18.54 -22.79
C THR A 369 4.41 -17.17 -22.12
N LEU A 370 4.64 -16.10 -22.90
CA LEU A 370 4.75 -14.73 -22.42
C LEU A 370 3.97 -13.74 -23.30
N LEU A 371 3.22 -12.84 -22.66
CA LEU A 371 2.70 -11.62 -23.28
C LEU A 371 3.36 -10.40 -22.63
N VAL A 372 3.92 -9.50 -23.45
CA VAL A 372 4.49 -8.22 -22.98
C VAL A 372 3.50 -7.10 -23.33
N ILE A 373 3.14 -6.27 -22.35
CA ILE A 373 2.12 -5.23 -22.52
C ILE A 373 2.72 -3.86 -22.18
N VAL A 374 2.75 -2.94 -23.14
CA VAL A 374 3.24 -1.57 -22.94
C VAL A 374 2.06 -0.65 -22.65
N LEU A 375 1.95 -0.22 -21.40
CA LEU A 375 0.82 0.54 -20.85
C LEU A 375 1.12 2.05 -20.78
N PRO A 376 0.11 2.92 -20.97
CA PRO A 376 0.25 4.35 -20.75
C PRO A 376 0.36 4.72 -19.27
N GLN A 377 0.65 6.00 -19.00
CA GLN A 377 0.54 6.57 -17.65
C GLN A 377 -0.91 6.42 -17.12
N ASN A 378 -1.08 6.23 -15.81
CA ASN A 378 -2.39 6.14 -15.14
C ASN A 378 -3.33 5.05 -15.69
N SER A 379 -2.80 3.87 -15.98
CA SER A 379 -3.48 2.73 -16.63
C SER A 379 -3.93 1.65 -15.66
N ALA A 380 -4.40 2.01 -14.45
CA ALA A 380 -4.74 1.05 -13.41
C ALA A 380 -5.80 0.02 -13.86
N ASP A 381 -6.86 0.48 -14.54
CA ASP A 381 -7.93 -0.40 -15.02
C ASP A 381 -7.44 -1.34 -16.13
N LEU A 382 -6.61 -0.84 -17.06
CA LEU A 382 -5.99 -1.67 -18.10
C LEU A 382 -5.06 -2.72 -17.48
N TYR A 383 -4.24 -2.33 -16.50
CA TYR A 383 -3.36 -3.26 -15.79
C TYR A 383 -4.19 -4.37 -15.11
N GLN A 384 -5.28 -4.00 -14.43
CA GLN A 384 -6.16 -4.97 -13.79
C GLN A 384 -6.77 -5.95 -14.81
N ALA A 385 -7.27 -5.45 -15.95
CA ALA A 385 -7.84 -6.29 -17.00
C ALA A 385 -6.80 -7.24 -17.62
N VAL A 386 -5.58 -6.77 -17.86
CA VAL A 386 -4.46 -7.61 -18.34
C VAL A 386 -4.14 -8.71 -17.33
N LYS A 387 -4.09 -8.37 -16.03
CA LYS A 387 -3.81 -9.34 -14.96
C LYS A 387 -4.92 -10.36 -14.78
N HIS A 388 -6.17 -9.94 -14.86
CA HIS A 388 -7.30 -10.85 -14.84
C HIS A 388 -7.24 -11.84 -16.01
N PHE A 389 -6.99 -11.36 -17.22
CA PHE A 389 -6.85 -12.23 -18.40
C PHE A 389 -5.71 -13.24 -18.24
N GLY A 390 -4.50 -12.77 -17.91
CA GLY A 390 -3.32 -13.62 -17.82
C GLY A 390 -3.36 -14.58 -16.63
N ASP A 391 -3.60 -14.06 -15.44
CA ASP A 391 -3.41 -14.78 -14.18
C ASP A 391 -4.66 -15.60 -13.76
N VAL A 392 -5.86 -15.23 -14.23
CA VAL A 392 -7.12 -15.90 -13.84
C VAL A 392 -7.77 -16.63 -15.02
N THR A 393 -7.93 -15.97 -16.17
CA THR A 393 -8.72 -16.53 -17.27
C THR A 393 -7.93 -17.50 -18.16
N ARG A 394 -6.64 -17.24 -18.42
CA ARG A 394 -5.87 -17.96 -19.45
C ARG A 394 -4.66 -18.72 -18.94
N GLY A 395 -4.11 -18.37 -17.77
CA GLY A 395 -2.88 -18.99 -17.26
C GLY A 395 -1.64 -18.70 -18.10
N VAL A 396 -1.51 -17.49 -18.67
CA VAL A 396 -0.34 -17.06 -19.46
C VAL A 396 0.41 -15.94 -18.74
N ALA A 397 1.74 -16.02 -18.69
CA ALA A 397 2.54 -15.01 -18.01
C ALA A 397 2.42 -13.65 -18.72
N THR A 398 2.13 -12.60 -17.96
CA THR A 398 2.04 -11.23 -18.47
C THR A 398 3.12 -10.33 -17.85
N GLN A 399 3.87 -9.60 -18.69
CA GLN A 399 4.84 -8.59 -18.26
C GLN A 399 4.41 -7.20 -18.75
N CYS A 400 3.91 -6.38 -17.83
CA CYS A 400 3.53 -5.00 -18.13
C CYS A 400 4.73 -4.05 -18.00
N LEU A 401 4.88 -3.14 -18.95
CA LEU A 401 5.87 -2.06 -18.97
C LEU A 401 5.10 -0.73 -18.99
N LYS A 402 5.62 0.31 -18.33
CA LYS A 402 5.14 1.68 -18.58
C LYS A 402 5.89 2.23 -19.79
N GLY A 403 5.17 2.64 -20.84
CA GLY A 403 5.79 3.13 -22.07
C GLY A 403 6.75 4.30 -21.83
N SER A 404 6.36 5.22 -20.95
CA SER A 404 7.17 6.36 -20.51
C SER A 404 8.48 6.00 -19.81
N LEU A 405 8.56 4.83 -19.15
CA LEU A 405 9.78 4.35 -18.48
C LEU A 405 10.62 3.42 -19.35
N ALA A 406 10.01 2.76 -20.34
CA ALA A 406 10.69 1.83 -21.22
C ALA A 406 11.47 2.52 -22.35
N ARG A 407 10.98 3.68 -22.82
CA ARG A 407 11.65 4.46 -23.86
C ARG A 407 12.98 5.02 -23.33
N GLY A 408 14.09 4.73 -24.03
CA GLY A 408 15.42 5.18 -23.62
C GLY A 408 15.86 4.67 -22.24
N ALA A 409 15.30 3.54 -21.78
CA ALA A 409 15.59 3.00 -20.46
C ALA A 409 17.02 2.43 -20.37
N SER A 410 17.62 2.50 -19.18
CA SER A 410 18.96 1.97 -18.93
C SER A 410 18.99 0.43 -18.93
N GLU A 411 20.19 -0.14 -19.10
CA GLU A 411 20.42 -1.59 -18.97
C GLU A 411 19.89 -2.15 -17.64
N GLN A 412 20.07 -1.40 -16.55
CA GLN A 412 19.57 -1.80 -15.22
C GLN A 412 18.04 -1.94 -15.18
N TYR A 413 17.31 -1.11 -15.92
CA TYR A 413 15.85 -1.24 -16.04
C TYR A 413 15.49 -2.56 -16.74
N TRP A 414 16.12 -2.84 -17.87
CA TRP A 414 15.87 -4.06 -18.64
C TRP A 414 16.30 -5.31 -17.89
N ALA A 415 17.40 -5.27 -17.15
CA ALA A 415 17.84 -6.37 -16.30
C ALA A 415 16.75 -6.68 -15.25
N ASN A 416 16.20 -5.65 -14.60
CA ASN A 416 15.11 -5.82 -13.64
C ASN A 416 13.82 -6.37 -14.26
N VAL A 417 13.53 -6.05 -15.53
CA VAL A 417 12.41 -6.64 -16.29
C VAL A 417 12.70 -8.12 -16.58
N CYS A 418 13.90 -8.45 -17.03
CA CYS A 418 14.33 -9.81 -17.33
C CYS A 418 14.30 -10.71 -16.08
N LEU A 419 14.74 -10.21 -14.92
CA LEU A 419 14.64 -10.92 -13.64
C LEU A 419 13.20 -11.30 -13.29
N LYS A 420 12.23 -10.44 -13.61
CA LYS A 420 10.80 -10.74 -13.41
C LYS A 420 10.28 -11.76 -14.42
N ILE A 421 10.66 -11.65 -15.69
CA ILE A 421 10.26 -12.59 -16.74
C ILE A 421 10.80 -13.98 -16.41
N ASN A 422 12.09 -14.08 -16.09
CA ASN A 422 12.75 -15.34 -15.74
C ASN A 422 12.02 -16.02 -14.58
N ALA A 423 11.77 -15.30 -13.47
CA ALA A 423 11.06 -15.85 -12.32
C ALA A 423 9.63 -16.32 -12.64
N LYS A 424 8.86 -15.55 -13.45
CA LYS A 424 7.49 -15.91 -13.84
C LYS A 424 7.40 -17.19 -14.67
N LEU A 425 8.43 -17.45 -15.48
CA LEU A 425 8.49 -18.60 -16.37
C LEU A 425 9.24 -19.78 -15.74
N GLY A 426 9.51 -19.72 -14.44
CA GLY A 426 10.15 -20.82 -13.72
C GLY A 426 11.67 -20.86 -13.90
N GLY A 427 12.34 -19.75 -14.16
CA GLY A 427 13.79 -19.61 -14.04
C GLY A 427 14.24 -19.37 -12.59
N ILE A 428 15.55 -19.35 -12.35
CA ILE A 428 16.18 -18.97 -11.08
C ILE A 428 17.17 -17.85 -11.35
N ASN A 429 17.00 -16.73 -10.65
CA ASN A 429 17.87 -15.56 -10.86
C ASN A 429 19.21 -15.73 -10.14
N THR A 430 19.15 -16.01 -8.85
CA THR A 430 20.29 -16.28 -7.96
C THR A 430 19.91 -17.34 -6.93
N LYS A 431 20.90 -18.00 -6.34
CA LYS A 431 20.76 -18.87 -5.17
C LYS A 431 21.66 -18.40 -4.03
N LEU A 432 21.34 -18.79 -2.81
CA LEU A 432 22.30 -18.71 -1.70
C LEU A 432 23.34 -19.81 -1.89
N ASN A 433 24.61 -19.45 -1.72
CA ASN A 433 25.68 -20.44 -1.76
C ASN A 433 25.55 -21.39 -0.56
N VAL A 434 25.49 -22.70 -0.84
CA VAL A 434 25.26 -23.72 0.20
C VAL A 434 26.41 -23.82 1.20
N PHE A 435 27.65 -23.49 0.80
CA PHE A 435 28.83 -23.54 1.69
C PHE A 435 28.96 -22.31 2.58
N ASP A 436 28.32 -21.18 2.21
CA ASP A 436 28.29 -19.95 3.01
C ASP A 436 27.01 -19.81 3.85
N SER A 437 26.11 -20.78 3.75
CA SER A 437 24.81 -20.79 4.42
C SER A 437 24.75 -21.80 5.57
N PRO A 438 23.83 -21.63 6.54
CA PRO A 438 23.61 -22.64 7.58
C PRO A 438 23.24 -24.00 6.97
N SER A 439 24.07 -25.01 7.21
CA SER A 439 23.96 -26.33 6.56
C SER A 439 22.59 -27.01 6.76
N TRP A 440 21.94 -26.77 7.90
CA TRP A 440 20.64 -27.36 8.24
C TRP A 440 19.49 -26.92 7.33
N ILE A 441 19.60 -25.78 6.62
CA ILE A 441 18.55 -25.28 5.72
C ILE A 441 18.49 -26.13 4.45
N PHE A 442 19.64 -26.57 3.97
CA PHE A 442 19.81 -27.27 2.69
C PHE A 442 20.11 -28.76 2.86
N ASP A 443 19.94 -29.30 4.07
CA ASP A 443 20.16 -30.72 4.37
C ASP A 443 19.09 -31.60 3.69
N PRO A 444 19.46 -32.42 2.69
CA PRO A 444 18.51 -33.28 1.99
C PRO A 444 17.88 -34.35 2.89
N SER A 445 18.56 -34.71 3.99
CA SER A 445 18.07 -35.70 4.96
C SER A 445 16.97 -35.16 5.84
N CYS A 446 16.88 -33.83 5.98
CA CYS A 446 15.89 -33.15 6.79
C CYS A 446 15.32 -31.93 6.04
N PRO A 447 14.49 -32.15 4.99
CA PRO A 447 13.99 -31.10 4.12
C PRO A 447 13.26 -29.99 4.89
N VAL A 448 13.58 -28.75 4.54
CA VAL A 448 12.96 -27.56 5.13
C VAL A 448 12.01 -26.94 4.12
N MET A 449 10.80 -26.59 4.58
CA MET A 449 9.86 -25.77 3.84
C MET A 449 9.68 -24.41 4.53
N ILE A 450 9.83 -23.33 3.76
CA ILE A 450 9.59 -21.96 4.23
C ILE A 450 8.21 -21.53 3.75
N ILE A 451 7.37 -21.15 4.70
CA ILE A 451 6.02 -20.67 4.44
C ILE A 451 5.92 -19.23 4.96
N ALA A 452 5.30 -18.35 4.18
CA ALA A 452 4.99 -17.01 4.62
C ALA A 452 3.54 -16.64 4.34
N SER A 453 2.91 -15.89 5.24
CA SER A 453 1.52 -15.49 5.12
C SER A 453 1.32 -14.01 5.43
N HIS A 454 0.38 -13.39 4.72
CA HIS A 454 -0.03 -12.01 4.95
C HIS A 454 -1.53 -11.85 4.71
N VAL A 455 -2.17 -11.03 5.53
CA VAL A 455 -3.58 -10.64 5.34
C VAL A 455 -3.66 -9.17 4.99
N MET A 456 -4.19 -8.88 3.80
CA MET A 456 -4.44 -7.53 3.32
C MET A 456 -5.88 -7.13 3.60
N HIS A 457 -6.05 -6.05 4.37
CA HIS A 457 -7.37 -5.50 4.67
C HIS A 457 -7.78 -4.41 3.67
N PRO A 458 -9.08 -4.22 3.43
CA PRO A 458 -9.56 -3.14 2.57
C PRO A 458 -9.26 -1.78 3.21
N ALA A 459 -9.09 -0.77 2.35
CA ALA A 459 -8.77 0.60 2.75
C ALA A 459 -9.74 1.14 3.84
N PRO A 460 -9.28 2.07 4.71
CA PRO A 460 -10.15 2.69 5.69
C PRO A 460 -11.42 3.29 5.06
N GLY A 461 -12.59 2.94 5.60
CA GLY A 461 -13.88 3.43 5.07
C GLY A 461 -14.43 2.67 3.86
N ALA A 462 -13.73 1.66 3.34
CA ALA A 462 -14.33 0.70 2.43
C ALA A 462 -15.26 -0.25 3.20
N HIS A 463 -16.49 -0.41 2.71
CA HIS A 463 -17.53 -1.28 3.25
C HIS A 463 -17.81 -2.42 2.27
N GLY A 464 -18.17 -3.60 2.78
CA GLY A 464 -18.54 -4.76 1.95
C GLY A 464 -17.39 -5.40 1.16
N ARG A 465 -16.12 -5.05 1.43
CA ARG A 465 -14.96 -5.66 0.79
C ARG A 465 -14.30 -6.69 1.70
N PRO A 466 -13.92 -7.89 1.20
CA PRO A 466 -13.25 -8.91 1.99
C PRO A 466 -11.82 -8.51 2.35
N SER A 467 -11.19 -9.24 3.28
CA SER A 467 -9.74 -9.29 3.37
C SER A 467 -9.21 -10.34 2.41
N PHE A 468 -8.00 -10.15 1.89
CA PHE A 468 -7.33 -11.17 1.08
C PHE A 468 -6.13 -11.73 1.83
N VAL A 469 -6.09 -13.05 1.96
CA VAL A 469 -4.95 -13.79 2.49
C VAL A 469 -4.08 -14.21 1.31
N GLY A 470 -2.78 -13.93 1.39
CA GLY A 470 -1.77 -14.54 0.55
C GLY A 470 -0.88 -15.43 1.39
N VAL A 471 -0.79 -16.72 1.04
CA VAL A 471 0.15 -17.66 1.65
C VAL A 471 1.06 -18.21 0.57
N VAL A 472 2.36 -18.18 0.81
CA VAL A 472 3.37 -18.72 -0.10
C VAL A 472 4.17 -19.80 0.58
N GLY A 473 4.59 -20.81 -0.18
CA GLY A 473 5.41 -21.92 0.31
C GLY A 473 6.55 -22.23 -0.67
N SER A 474 7.75 -22.45 -0.15
CA SER A 474 8.91 -22.85 -0.95
C SER A 474 8.71 -24.25 -1.54
N LEU A 475 9.07 -24.46 -2.80
CA LEU A 475 8.89 -25.73 -3.50
C LEU A 475 10.17 -26.55 -3.61
N ASP A 476 11.29 -25.87 -3.83
CA ASP A 476 12.56 -26.50 -4.20
C ASP A 476 13.53 -26.57 -3.02
N SER A 477 14.52 -27.47 -3.13
CA SER A 477 15.54 -27.66 -2.09
C SER A 477 16.41 -26.41 -1.88
N SER A 478 16.49 -25.50 -2.86
CA SER A 478 17.17 -24.21 -2.70
C SER A 478 16.32 -23.09 -2.09
N ALA A 479 15.04 -23.35 -1.79
CA ALA A 479 14.08 -22.37 -1.26
C ALA A 479 13.99 -21.05 -2.05
N VAL A 480 14.12 -21.12 -3.38
CA VAL A 480 14.03 -19.97 -4.30
C VAL A 480 12.70 -19.94 -5.04
N ARG A 481 12.10 -21.10 -5.31
CA ARG A 481 10.80 -21.22 -5.97
C ARG A 481 9.69 -21.23 -4.95
N TYR A 482 8.68 -20.41 -5.16
CA TYR A 482 7.50 -20.34 -4.30
C TYR A 482 6.24 -20.58 -5.11
N THR A 483 5.32 -21.34 -4.54
CA THR A 483 3.92 -21.36 -4.96
C THR A 483 3.12 -20.41 -4.06
N ALA A 484 1.95 -19.98 -4.51
CA ALA A 484 1.08 -19.07 -3.79
C ALA A 484 -0.37 -19.56 -3.79
N LEU A 485 -1.05 -19.34 -2.66
CA LEU A 485 -2.48 -19.49 -2.48
C LEU A 485 -3.06 -18.15 -2.05
N ASN A 486 -4.11 -17.71 -2.74
CA ASN A 486 -4.80 -16.44 -2.47
C ASN A 486 -6.26 -16.71 -2.13
N ILE A 487 -6.69 -16.32 -0.94
CA ILE A 487 -8.02 -16.66 -0.41
C ILE A 487 -8.70 -15.39 0.09
N ALA A 488 -9.98 -15.24 -0.26
CA ALA A 488 -10.81 -14.18 0.31
C ALA A 488 -11.38 -14.66 1.65
N GLN A 489 -11.37 -13.79 2.65
CA GLN A 489 -12.01 -14.04 3.93
C GLN A 489 -12.73 -12.79 4.43
N ASP A 490 -13.41 -12.92 5.57
CA ASP A 490 -14.17 -11.83 6.15
C ASP A 490 -13.36 -10.54 6.31
N SER A 491 -14.08 -9.43 6.16
CA SER A 491 -13.50 -8.10 6.18
C SER A 491 -12.82 -7.83 7.52
N ARG A 492 -11.57 -7.38 7.47
CA ARG A 492 -10.77 -6.96 8.64
C ARG A 492 -10.51 -8.06 9.68
N VAL A 493 -10.57 -9.33 9.28
CA VAL A 493 -10.15 -10.46 10.12
C VAL A 493 -8.67 -10.76 9.85
N THR A 494 -7.82 -10.69 10.88
CA THR A 494 -6.37 -10.97 10.76
C THR A 494 -6.04 -12.45 10.85
N MET A 495 -6.82 -13.24 11.59
CA MET A 495 -6.61 -14.68 11.67
C MET A 495 -7.04 -15.34 10.37
N ILE A 496 -6.11 -16.04 9.74
CA ILE A 496 -6.33 -16.82 8.53
C ILE A 496 -7.30 -17.97 8.84
N ARG A 497 -8.41 -18.04 8.11
CA ARG A 497 -9.34 -19.18 8.15
C ARG A 497 -8.78 -20.36 7.38
N ASP A 498 -9.15 -21.56 7.80
CA ASP A 498 -8.83 -22.81 7.12
C ASP A 498 -7.33 -22.96 6.83
N LEU A 499 -6.50 -22.44 7.76
CA LEU A 499 -5.04 -22.45 7.60
C LEU A 499 -4.50 -23.87 7.45
N GLU A 500 -5.11 -24.85 8.12
CA GLU A 500 -4.74 -26.26 8.00
C GLU A 500 -4.80 -26.74 6.56
N ASP A 501 -5.92 -26.52 5.86
CA ASP A 501 -6.11 -26.90 4.45
C ASP A 501 -5.11 -26.18 3.51
N ILE A 502 -4.85 -24.91 3.79
CA ILE A 502 -3.87 -24.12 3.03
C ILE A 502 -2.48 -24.73 3.18
N ILE A 503 -2.07 -25.04 4.41
CA ILE A 503 -0.73 -25.59 4.64
C ILE A 503 -0.65 -27.02 4.11
N TYR A 504 -1.71 -27.81 4.25
CA TYR A 504 -1.83 -29.13 3.63
C TYR A 504 -1.55 -29.03 2.13
N GLU A 505 -2.29 -28.22 1.38
CA GLU A 505 -2.07 -28.01 -0.06
C GLU A 505 -0.62 -27.59 -0.40
N LEU A 506 -0.03 -26.69 0.40
CA LEU A 506 1.36 -26.25 0.20
C LEU A 506 2.36 -27.40 0.41
N VAL A 507 2.19 -28.19 1.48
CA VAL A 507 3.04 -29.36 1.76
C VAL A 507 2.93 -30.38 0.63
N GLY A 508 1.73 -30.61 0.11
CA GLY A 508 1.49 -31.46 -1.06
C GLY A 508 2.24 -30.97 -2.29
N ARG A 509 2.13 -29.68 -2.64
CA ARG A 509 2.87 -29.07 -3.77
C ARG A 509 4.38 -29.14 -3.61
N HIS A 510 4.88 -28.93 -2.40
CA HIS A 510 6.30 -29.07 -2.09
C HIS A 510 6.78 -30.50 -2.32
N ALA A 511 6.09 -31.48 -1.74
CA ALA A 511 6.42 -32.89 -1.90
C ALA A 511 6.34 -33.34 -3.36
N TRP A 512 5.27 -32.95 -4.06
CA TRP A 512 5.10 -33.22 -5.49
C TRP A 512 6.28 -32.68 -6.30
N TRP A 513 6.71 -31.44 -6.05
CA TRP A 513 7.84 -30.84 -6.75
C TRP A 513 9.13 -31.63 -6.49
N LYS A 514 9.41 -31.95 -5.24
CA LYS A 514 10.62 -32.71 -4.86
C LYS A 514 10.65 -34.10 -5.50
N VAL A 515 9.52 -34.81 -5.55
CA VAL A 515 9.43 -36.12 -6.24
C VAL A 515 9.60 -35.96 -7.75
N ASN A 516 8.80 -35.08 -8.37
CA ASN A 516 8.65 -35.07 -9.82
C ASN A 516 9.74 -34.27 -10.54
N ARG A 517 10.24 -33.20 -9.93
CA ARG A 517 11.23 -32.27 -10.53
C ARG A 517 12.64 -32.47 -9.99
N GLU A 518 12.79 -32.76 -8.70
CA GLU A 518 14.13 -32.94 -8.08
C GLU A 518 14.52 -34.41 -7.89
N LYS A 519 13.60 -35.36 -8.13
CA LYS A 519 13.80 -36.80 -7.98
C LYS A 519 14.31 -37.20 -6.58
N GLN A 520 13.81 -36.49 -5.56
CA GLN A 520 14.19 -36.71 -4.17
C GLN A 520 13.33 -37.81 -3.52
N ALA A 521 13.99 -38.76 -2.85
CA ALA A 521 13.30 -39.81 -2.08
C ALA A 521 12.57 -39.24 -0.84
N LYS A 522 13.20 -38.28 -0.16
CA LYS A 522 12.57 -37.51 0.92
C LYS A 522 11.94 -36.23 0.37
N SER A 523 10.63 -36.28 0.18
CA SER A 523 9.84 -35.22 -0.45
C SER A 523 9.06 -34.36 0.53
N PHE A 524 8.60 -34.91 1.65
CA PHE A 524 7.88 -34.14 2.67
C PHE A 524 8.84 -33.31 3.55
N PRO A 525 8.41 -32.12 4.00
CA PRO A 525 9.22 -31.31 4.90
C PRO A 525 9.25 -31.91 6.31
N GLU A 526 10.46 -32.01 6.86
CA GLU A 526 10.70 -32.39 8.27
C GLU A 526 10.69 -31.15 9.17
N ARG A 527 10.85 -29.96 8.58
CA ARG A 527 10.78 -28.67 9.29
C ARG A 527 10.00 -27.66 8.46
N ILE A 528 9.10 -26.94 9.11
CA ILE A 528 8.39 -25.80 8.54
C ILE A 528 8.85 -24.52 9.26
N ILE A 529 9.34 -23.55 8.49
CA ILE A 529 9.60 -22.19 8.97
C ILE A 529 8.43 -21.31 8.55
N TYR A 530 7.63 -20.85 9.51
CA TYR A 530 6.43 -20.06 9.24
C TYR A 530 6.64 -18.58 9.58
N TYR A 531 6.59 -17.71 8.57
CA TYR A 531 6.65 -16.26 8.71
C TYR A 531 5.26 -15.63 8.54
N HIS A 532 4.67 -15.13 9.63
CA HIS A 532 3.39 -14.41 9.56
C HIS A 532 3.58 -12.89 9.64
N SER A 533 3.21 -12.19 8.58
CA SER A 533 3.29 -10.73 8.48
C SER A 533 1.94 -10.06 8.74
N GLY A 534 1.97 -8.94 9.49
CA GLY A 534 0.79 -8.10 9.74
C GLY A 534 0.07 -8.40 11.07
N VAL A 535 0.69 -9.17 11.96
CA VAL A 535 0.16 -9.46 13.30
C VAL A 535 0.66 -8.43 14.30
N SER A 536 -0.24 -7.86 15.09
CA SER A 536 0.13 -6.98 16.21
C SER A 536 0.45 -7.78 17.47
N ASP A 537 1.25 -7.21 18.38
CA ASP A 537 1.59 -7.82 19.68
C ASP A 537 0.35 -8.32 20.47
N GLY A 538 -0.80 -7.67 20.31
CA GLY A 538 -2.05 -8.07 20.98
C GLY A 538 -2.71 -9.33 20.41
N GLN A 539 -2.29 -9.76 19.22
CA GLN A 539 -2.83 -10.91 18.49
C GLN A 539 -1.93 -12.14 18.58
N PHE A 540 -0.74 -12.05 19.18
CA PHE A 540 0.14 -13.22 19.37
C PHE A 540 -0.54 -14.37 20.13
N PRO A 541 -1.33 -14.14 21.20
CA PRO A 541 -2.06 -15.24 21.82
C PRO A 541 -3.00 -15.96 20.85
N GLN A 542 -3.66 -15.21 19.95
CA GLN A 542 -4.57 -15.77 18.94
C GLN A 542 -3.80 -16.58 17.89
N VAL A 543 -2.64 -16.11 17.45
CA VAL A 543 -1.77 -16.88 16.54
C VAL A 543 -1.34 -18.20 17.19
N LEU A 544 -0.94 -18.17 18.47
CA LEU A 544 -0.53 -19.38 19.20
C LEU A 544 -1.69 -20.33 19.46
N SER A 545 -2.92 -19.84 19.65
CA SER A 545 -4.08 -20.69 19.91
C SER A 545 -4.80 -21.18 18.66
N ILE A 546 -4.64 -20.49 17.52
CA ILE A 546 -5.38 -20.78 16.27
C ILE A 546 -4.44 -21.28 15.18
N HIS A 547 -3.38 -20.52 14.85
CA HIS A 547 -2.51 -20.86 13.72
C HIS A 547 -1.53 -21.99 14.04
N LEU A 548 -0.93 -21.98 15.24
CA LEU A 548 0.03 -23.01 15.61
C LEU A 548 -0.60 -24.42 15.62
N PRO A 549 -1.78 -24.65 16.24
CA PRO A 549 -2.45 -25.94 16.17
C PRO A 549 -2.82 -26.34 14.74
N ALA A 550 -3.29 -25.41 13.90
CA ALA A 550 -3.61 -25.69 12.50
C ALA A 550 -2.39 -26.12 11.68
N ILE A 551 -1.20 -25.56 11.97
CA ILE A 551 0.05 -25.97 11.32
C ILE A 551 0.55 -27.32 11.88
N GLN A 552 0.36 -27.58 13.17
CA GLN A 552 0.79 -28.84 13.81
C GLN A 552 -0.17 -30.01 13.54
N GLY A 553 -1.43 -29.72 13.27
CA GLY A 553 -2.51 -30.69 13.09
C GLY A 553 -2.60 -31.29 11.68
N ILE A 554 -1.71 -30.89 10.77
CA ILE A 554 -1.70 -31.36 9.38
C ILE A 554 -1.66 -32.89 9.36
N PRO A 555 -2.64 -33.56 8.73
CA PRO A 555 -2.66 -35.01 8.69
C PRO A 555 -1.49 -35.55 7.87
N PRO A 556 -0.98 -36.75 8.20
CA PRO A 556 0.08 -37.38 7.42
C PRO A 556 -0.39 -37.63 5.98
N MET A 557 0.33 -37.03 5.02
CA MET A 557 0.08 -37.23 3.60
C MET A 557 0.70 -38.55 3.12
N ARG A 558 -0.03 -39.28 2.27
CA ARG A 558 0.48 -40.48 1.60
C ARG A 558 0.98 -40.12 0.20
N PRO A 559 1.96 -40.87 -0.35
CA PRO A 559 2.42 -40.65 -1.72
C PRO A 559 1.31 -40.71 -2.79
N CYS A 560 0.22 -41.44 -2.54
CA CYS A 560 -0.95 -41.49 -3.43
C CYS A 560 -1.76 -40.18 -3.46
N ASP A 561 -1.55 -39.29 -2.49
CA ASP A 561 -2.20 -37.97 -2.43
C ASP A 561 -1.44 -36.94 -3.31
N LEU A 562 -0.32 -37.34 -3.93
CA LEU A 562 0.52 -36.52 -4.81
C LEU A 562 0.24 -36.74 -6.31
N VAL A 563 -0.92 -37.31 -6.68
CA VAL A 563 -1.28 -37.58 -8.09
C VAL A 563 -1.92 -36.37 -8.74
#